data_AF-A0A951PUU9-F1
#
_entry.id   AF-A0A951PUU9-F1
#
_cell.length_a   1.000
_cell.length_b   1.000
_cell.length_c   1.000
_cell.angle_alpha   90.00
_cell.angle_beta   90.00
_cell.angle_gamma   90.00
#
_symmetry.space_group_name_H-M   'P 1'
#
loop_
_entity.id
_entity.type
_entity.pdbx_description
1 polymer ?
#
loop_
_entity_poly.entity_id
_entity_poly.type
_entity_poly.pdbx_seq_one_letter_code
_entity_poly.pdbx_strand_id
1 'polypeptide(L)'
;MNRLINLIRSFIGSAFPTKKQPQPTIDSYGQNTCSLPEEEIQGIMEWLFLSLVSAGYWGNAHLLWYNEAEDPDLEQALKEAIRFKEPTFLYRCGDRTLQPPQGYYWRVIAEHPSTRIYQLEVEE
;
A
#
# COMPACT_ATOMS: atom_id res chain seq x y z
N MET A 1 23.28 19.18 17.92
CA MET A 1 24.22 19.31 16.79
C MET A 1 23.42 19.77 15.57
N ASN A 2 23.92 20.81 14.91
CA ASN A 2 23.29 21.65 13.87
C ASN A 2 22.75 20.86 12.66
N ARG A 3 21.52 21.14 12.20
CA ARG A 3 21.12 21.98 11.03
C ARG A 3 21.51 21.46 9.65
N LEU A 4 20.52 21.63 8.74
CA LEU A 4 20.54 21.78 7.27
C LEU A 4 20.02 20.57 6.50
N ILE A 5 18.78 20.69 5.98
CA ILE A 5 18.51 20.83 4.53
C ILE A 5 17.28 21.74 4.34
N ASN A 6 17.53 23.02 4.02
CA ASN A 6 16.68 23.80 3.10
C ASN A 6 17.21 23.46 1.68
N LEU A 7 16.56 23.58 0.53
CA LEU A 7 15.60 24.55 0.01
C LEU A 7 15.33 24.11 -1.45
N ILE A 8 14.08 23.97 -1.92
CA ILE A 8 13.67 24.43 -3.27
C ILE A 8 12.18 24.78 -3.19
N ARG A 9 11.88 26.07 -3.04
CA ARG A 9 10.55 26.63 -3.32
C ARG A 9 10.73 27.87 -4.18
N SER A 10 10.39 27.73 -5.45
CA SER A 10 9.97 28.82 -6.31
C SER A 10 8.81 28.27 -7.13
N PHE A 11 7.66 28.93 -7.07
CA PHE A 11 7.01 29.54 -8.24
C PHE A 11 5.73 30.26 -7.77
N ILE A 12 5.79 31.60 -7.92
CA ILE A 12 4.78 32.53 -8.43
C ILE A 12 3.29 32.22 -8.14
N GLY A 13 2.63 33.22 -7.56
CA GLY A 13 1.29 33.13 -6.98
C GLY A 13 0.14 32.82 -7.93
N SER A 14 -0.90 32.23 -7.34
CA SER A 14 -2.29 32.64 -7.57
C SER A 14 -3.07 32.33 -6.29
N ALA A 15 -3.89 33.29 -5.86
CA ALA A 15 -4.76 33.16 -4.69
C ALA A 15 -5.94 32.25 -5.03
N PHE A 16 -5.74 30.95 -4.93
CA PHE A 16 -6.80 29.97 -4.77
C PHE A 16 -6.50 29.17 -3.51
N PRO A 17 -7.44 29.01 -2.56
CA PRO A 17 -7.26 28.03 -1.51
C PRO A 17 -7.26 26.66 -2.18
N THR A 18 -6.08 26.14 -2.50
CA THR A 18 -5.93 24.73 -2.87
C THR A 18 -6.35 23.95 -1.64
N LYS A 19 -7.58 23.41 -1.62
CA LYS A 19 -7.87 22.27 -0.75
C LYS A 19 -6.73 21.30 -1.02
N LYS A 20 -5.85 21.11 -0.04
CA LYS A 20 -4.77 20.13 -0.12
C LYS A 20 -5.49 18.82 -0.45
N GLN A 21 -5.38 18.35 -1.70
CA GLN A 21 -6.03 17.10 -2.06
C GLN A 21 -5.49 16.06 -1.07
N PRO A 22 -6.36 15.25 -0.45
CA PRO A 22 -5.90 14.19 0.42
C PRO A 22 -4.90 13.36 -0.39
N GLN A 23 -3.67 13.26 0.11
CA GLN A 23 -2.69 12.37 -0.50
C GLN A 23 -3.12 10.94 -0.16
N PRO A 24 -2.92 9.97 -1.08
CA PRO A 24 -3.23 8.59 -0.73
C PRO A 24 -2.41 8.18 0.49
N THR A 25 -3.04 7.45 1.39
CA THR A 25 -2.41 6.87 2.57
C THR A 25 -2.33 5.36 2.38
N ILE A 26 -1.30 4.73 2.94
CA ILE A 26 -1.15 3.29 2.92
C ILE A 26 -0.95 2.83 4.36
N ASP A 27 -1.94 2.12 4.89
CA ASP A 27 -1.81 1.44 6.17
C ASP A 27 -1.11 0.09 5.96
N SER A 28 -0.10 -0.18 6.77
CA SER A 28 0.81 -1.33 6.63
C SER A 28 0.63 -2.28 7.80
N TYR A 29 0.42 -3.57 7.51
CA TYR A 29 0.10 -4.59 8.51
C TYR A 29 0.99 -5.82 8.36
N GLY A 30 1.44 -6.40 9.47
CA GLY A 30 2.28 -7.61 9.45
C GLY A 30 3.72 -7.38 8.97
N GLN A 31 4.15 -6.14 8.75
CA GLN A 31 5.49 -5.81 8.21
C GLN A 31 6.64 -6.48 8.98
N ASN A 32 6.54 -6.51 10.31
CA ASN A 32 7.55 -7.11 11.19
C ASN A 32 7.68 -8.64 11.05
N THR A 33 6.69 -9.29 10.43
CA THR A 33 6.72 -10.73 10.14
C THR A 33 7.51 -11.04 8.87
N CYS A 34 7.75 -10.02 8.03
CA CYS A 34 8.50 -10.12 6.80
C CYS A 34 10.00 -9.89 7.08
N SER A 35 10.87 -10.81 6.69
CA SER A 35 12.33 -10.67 6.89
C SER A 35 13.01 -9.80 5.82
N LEU A 36 12.30 -8.80 5.28
CA LEU A 36 12.84 -7.92 4.25
C LEU A 36 13.72 -6.82 4.86
N PRO A 37 14.80 -6.42 4.17
CA PRO A 37 15.53 -5.20 4.50
C PRO A 37 14.63 -3.95 4.42
N GLU A 38 14.91 -2.95 5.25
CA GLU A 38 14.16 -1.68 5.29
C GLU A 38 14.13 -0.97 3.93
N GLU A 39 15.24 -1.00 3.18
CA GLU A 39 15.34 -0.42 1.84
C GLU A 39 14.37 -1.07 0.85
N GLU A 40 14.17 -2.39 0.93
CA GLU A 40 13.22 -3.11 0.08
C GLU A 40 11.78 -2.74 0.45
N ILE A 41 11.48 -2.67 1.75
CA ILE A 41 10.18 -2.25 2.26
C ILE A 41 9.85 -0.84 1.75
N GLN A 42 10.79 0.10 1.87
CA GLN A 42 10.60 1.46 1.39
C GLN A 42 10.36 1.49 -0.12
N GLY A 43 11.14 0.75 -0.91
CA GLY A 43 10.96 0.69 -2.36
C GLY A 43 9.58 0.17 -2.78
N ILE A 44 9.06 -0.84 -2.08
CA ILE A 44 7.70 -1.38 -2.31
C ILE A 44 6.64 -0.34 -1.97
N MET A 45 6.76 0.32 -0.82
CA MET A 45 5.81 1.35 -0.38
C MET A 45 5.79 2.55 -1.33
N GLU A 46 6.95 3.03 -1.78
CA GLU A 46 7.07 4.13 -2.73
C GLU A 46 6.45 3.77 -4.08
N TRP A 47 6.75 2.57 -4.59
CA TRP A 47 6.18 2.10 -5.85
C TRP A 47 4.66 1.99 -5.77
N LEU A 48 4.13 1.45 -4.67
CA LEU A 48 2.69 1.31 -4.47
C LEU A 48 1.99 2.68 -4.36
N PHE A 49 2.59 3.60 -3.60
CA PHE A 49 2.10 4.97 -3.49
C PHE A 49 2.04 5.68 -4.85
N LEU A 50 3.10 5.60 -5.64
CA LEU A 50 3.13 6.18 -6.99
C LEU A 50 2.09 5.53 -7.91
N SER A 51 1.87 4.22 -7.78
CA SER A 51 0.87 3.48 -8.54
C SER A 51 -0.55 3.98 -8.22
N LEU A 52 -0.87 4.20 -6.94
CA LEU A 52 -2.16 4.77 -6.51
C LEU A 52 -2.36 6.19 -7.04
N VAL A 53 -1.34 7.05 -6.94
CA VAL A 53 -1.39 8.42 -7.48
C VAL A 53 -1.59 8.39 -8.99
N SER A 54 -0.87 7.52 -9.71
CA SER A 54 -0.99 7.38 -11.17
C SER A 54 -2.36 6.88 -11.60
N ALA A 55 -3.03 6.08 -10.77
CA ALA A 55 -4.41 5.64 -10.97
C ALA A 55 -5.46 6.70 -10.57
N GLY A 56 -5.02 7.86 -10.08
CA GLY A 56 -5.91 8.92 -9.60
C GLY A 56 -6.63 8.59 -8.29
N TYR A 57 -6.07 7.69 -7.49
CA TYR A 57 -6.60 7.32 -6.18
C TYR A 57 -6.06 8.25 -5.08
N TRP A 58 -6.97 8.70 -4.21
CA TRP A 58 -6.70 9.72 -3.18
C TRP A 58 -7.26 9.37 -1.79
N GLY A 59 -7.66 8.11 -1.58
CA GLY A 59 -8.18 7.59 -0.30
C GLY A 59 -7.15 6.77 0.48
N ASN A 60 -7.61 5.93 1.41
CA ASN A 60 -6.74 4.99 2.12
C ASN A 60 -6.62 3.67 1.34
N ALA A 61 -5.43 3.12 1.31
CA ALA A 61 -5.16 1.76 0.84
C ALA A 61 -4.53 0.94 1.96
N HIS A 62 -4.58 -0.38 1.82
CA HIS A 62 -4.01 -1.30 2.80
C HIS A 62 -2.95 -2.17 2.15
N LEU A 63 -1.83 -2.38 2.84
CA LEU A 63 -0.78 -3.32 2.46
C LEU A 63 -0.59 -4.36 3.56
N LEU A 64 -0.87 -5.62 3.22
CA LEU A 64 -0.69 -6.78 4.07
C LEU A 64 0.65 -7.45 3.73
N TRP A 65 1.57 -7.52 4.68
CA TRP A 65 2.81 -8.29 4.55
C TRP A 65 2.58 -9.68 5.13
N TYR A 66 2.52 -10.71 4.28
CA TYR A 66 2.10 -12.04 4.72
C TYR A 66 3.24 -13.06 4.69
N ASN A 67 3.51 -13.65 5.85
CA ASN A 67 4.51 -14.69 6.07
C ASN A 67 3.94 -15.94 6.78
N GLU A 68 2.79 -16.45 6.33
CA GLU A 68 2.14 -17.69 6.80
C GLU A 68 1.71 -17.75 8.27
N ALA A 69 2.18 -16.84 9.11
CA ALA A 69 1.77 -16.70 10.49
C ALA A 69 0.31 -16.20 10.56
N GLU A 70 -0.46 -16.82 11.46
CA GLU A 70 -1.77 -16.29 11.81
C GLU A 70 -1.59 -14.96 12.53
N ASP A 71 -2.12 -13.90 11.92
CA ASP A 71 -2.09 -12.55 12.45
C ASP A 71 -3.54 -12.01 12.45
N PRO A 72 -4.21 -11.96 13.62
CA PRO A 72 -5.57 -11.46 13.75
C PRO A 72 -5.75 -10.03 13.24
N ASP A 73 -4.69 -9.21 13.29
CA ASP A 73 -4.73 -7.83 12.83
C ASP A 73 -4.83 -7.77 11.30
N LEU A 74 -4.24 -8.73 10.58
CA LEU A 74 -4.38 -8.87 9.12
C LEU A 74 -5.81 -9.22 8.72
N GLU A 75 -6.46 -10.13 9.45
CA GLU A 75 -7.84 -10.52 9.16
C GLU A 75 -8.80 -9.35 9.39
N GLN A 76 -8.59 -8.58 10.46
CA GLN A 76 -9.39 -7.39 10.76
C GLN A 76 -9.19 -6.31 9.70
N ALA A 77 -7.93 -6.02 9.32
CA ALA A 77 -7.62 -5.06 8.26
C ALA A 77 -8.29 -5.43 6.93
N LEU A 78 -8.26 -6.72 6.56
CA LEU A 78 -8.91 -7.22 5.35
C LEU A 78 -10.44 -7.02 5.38
N LYS A 79 -11.08 -7.27 6.53
CA LYS A 79 -12.53 -7.03 6.71
C LYS A 79 -12.89 -5.55 6.57
N GLU A 80 -12.08 -4.67 7.14
CA GLU A 80 -12.30 -3.22 7.06
C GLU A 80 -12.15 -2.71 5.62
N ALA A 81 -11.07 -3.11 4.96
CA ALA A 81 -10.80 -2.70 3.59
C ALA A 81 -11.92 -3.15 2.63
N ILE A 82 -12.42 -4.38 2.79
CA ILE A 82 -13.58 -4.88 2.03
C ILE A 82 -14.84 -4.06 2.32
N ARG A 83 -15.11 -3.76 3.59
CA ARG A 83 -16.29 -2.99 4.01
C ARG A 83 -16.28 -1.59 3.39
N PHE A 84 -15.12 -0.94 3.33
CA PHE A 84 -14.96 0.40 2.77
C PHE A 84 -14.66 0.42 1.28
N LYS A 85 -14.48 -0.74 0.65
CA LYS A 85 -14.08 -0.91 -0.76
C LYS A 85 -12.76 -0.18 -1.06
N GLU A 86 -11.84 -0.23 -0.10
CA GLU A 86 -10.53 0.39 -0.19
C GLU A 86 -9.55 -0.54 -0.92
N PRO A 87 -8.65 -0.01 -1.77
CA PRO A 87 -7.63 -0.81 -2.44
C PRO A 87 -6.81 -1.60 -1.42
N THR A 88 -6.78 -2.91 -1.59
CA THR A 88 -6.12 -3.83 -0.68
C THR A 88 -5.05 -4.60 -1.43
N PHE A 89 -3.84 -4.57 -0.91
CA PHE A 89 -2.66 -5.17 -1.50
C PHE A 89 -2.05 -6.21 -0.55
N LEU A 90 -1.53 -7.28 -1.12
CA LEU A 90 -0.82 -8.32 -0.40
C LEU A 90 0.61 -8.39 -0.93
N TYR A 91 1.60 -8.23 -0.05
CA TYR A 91 2.97 -8.61 -0.34
C TYR A 91 3.24 -10.00 0.24
N ARG A 92 3.59 -10.95 -0.63
CA ARG A 92 3.93 -12.32 -0.24
C ARG A 92 5.39 -12.43 0.21
N CYS A 93 5.61 -12.48 1.52
CA CYS A 93 6.92 -12.68 2.14
C CYS A 93 7.40 -14.14 2.02
N GLY A 94 6.48 -15.09 2.25
CA GLY A 94 6.76 -16.53 2.19
C GLY A 94 6.48 -17.17 0.83
N ASP A 95 6.18 -18.46 0.85
CA ASP A 95 5.82 -19.24 -0.34
C ASP A 95 4.30 -19.28 -0.53
N ARG A 96 3.53 -19.32 0.57
CA ARG A 96 2.07 -19.27 0.51
C ARG A 96 1.53 -17.85 0.43
N THR A 97 0.38 -17.72 -0.22
CA THR A 97 -0.45 -16.53 -0.23
C THR A 97 -1.55 -16.66 0.82
N LEU A 98 -1.94 -15.55 1.44
CA LEU A 98 -3.14 -15.49 2.26
C LEU A 98 -4.35 -15.92 1.41
N GLN A 99 -5.26 -16.74 1.95
CA GLN A 99 -6.47 -17.08 1.21
C GLN A 99 -7.38 -15.85 1.09
N PRO A 100 -7.92 -15.55 -0.11
CA PRO A 100 -8.83 -14.44 -0.26
C PRO A 100 -10.18 -14.74 0.41
N PRO A 101 -10.91 -13.73 0.88
CA PRO A 101 -12.27 -13.92 1.39
C PRO A 101 -13.23 -14.38 0.28
N GLN A 102 -14.37 -14.95 0.67
CA GLN A 102 -15.35 -15.46 -0.28
C GLN A 102 -15.82 -14.37 -1.28
N GLY A 103 -15.81 -14.69 -2.57
CA GLY A 103 -16.18 -13.77 -3.66
C GLY A 103 -15.05 -12.81 -4.06
N TYR A 104 -13.83 -13.05 -3.58
CA TYR A 104 -12.64 -12.29 -3.94
C TYR A 104 -11.51 -13.22 -4.36
N TYR A 105 -10.58 -12.66 -5.13
CA TYR A 105 -9.35 -13.33 -5.53
C TYR A 105 -8.15 -12.37 -5.47
N TRP A 106 -6.95 -12.93 -5.40
CA TRP A 106 -5.70 -12.18 -5.46
C TRP A 106 -5.18 -12.11 -6.89
N ARG A 107 -5.27 -10.94 -7.53
CA ARG A 107 -4.67 -10.69 -8.84
C ARG A 107 -3.21 -10.28 -8.67
N VAL A 108 -2.28 -10.98 -9.33
CA VAL A 108 -0.87 -10.56 -9.37
C VAL A 108 -0.75 -9.21 -10.10
N ILE A 109 0.01 -8.28 -9.52
CA ILE A 109 0.37 -7.02 -10.18
C ILE A 109 1.70 -7.23 -10.91
N ALA A 110 1.60 -7.56 -12.20
CA ALA A 110 2.73 -7.95 -13.03
C ALA A 110 3.72 -6.80 -13.29
N GLU A 111 3.29 -5.56 -13.06
CA GLU A 111 4.09 -4.35 -13.21
C GLU A 111 5.17 -4.22 -12.13
N HIS A 112 5.03 -4.91 -10.98
CA HIS A 112 6.06 -4.90 -9.95
C HIS A 112 7.11 -5.99 -10.20
N PRO A 113 8.42 -5.68 -10.19
CA PRO A 113 9.49 -6.64 -10.51
C PRO A 113 9.52 -7.90 -9.65
N SER A 114 9.03 -7.81 -8.41
CA SER A 114 9.07 -8.97 -7.50
C SER A 114 8.04 -10.05 -7.84
N THR A 115 6.97 -9.74 -8.58
CA THR A 115 5.79 -10.61 -8.79
C THR A 115 5.16 -11.13 -7.48
N ARG A 116 5.50 -10.51 -6.35
CA ARG A 116 5.01 -10.86 -5.00
C ARG A 116 3.93 -9.92 -4.50
N ILE A 117 3.55 -8.91 -5.31
CA ILE A 117 2.47 -7.98 -4.99
C ILE A 117 1.21 -8.44 -5.68
N TYR A 118 0.15 -8.56 -4.91
CA TYR A 118 -1.18 -8.90 -5.37
C TYR A 118 -2.15 -7.79 -4.99
N GLN A 119 -3.19 -7.60 -5.79
CA GLN A 119 -4.33 -6.76 -5.48
C GLN A 119 -5.54 -7.65 -5.21
N LEU A 120 -6.32 -7.32 -4.18
CA LEU A 120 -7.59 -7.97 -3.92
C LEU A 120 -8.63 -7.46 -4.93
N GLU A 121 -9.29 -8.38 -5.62
CA GLU A 121 -10.35 -8.07 -6.58
C GLU A 121 -11.57 -8.96 -6.35
N VAL A 122 -12.73 -8.50 -6.81
CA VAL A 122 -14.00 -9.24 -6.71
C VAL A 122 -14.04 -10.29 -7.83
N GLU A 123 -14.42 -11.52 -7.50
CA GLU A 123 -14.71 -12.55 -8.51
C GLU A 123 -15.97 -12.14 -9.30
N GLU A 124 -15.85 -12.06 -10.63
CA GLU A 124 -16.98 -11.76 -11.54
C GLU A 124 -17.99 -12.91 -11.68
#